data_AF-A0A8H5WAZ8-F1
#
_entry.id   AF-A0A8H5WAZ8-F1
#
_cell.length_a   1.000
_cell.length_b   1.000
_cell.length_c   1.000
_cell.angle_alpha   90.00
_cell.angle_beta   90.00
_cell.angle_gamma   90.00
#
_symmetry.space_group_name_H-M   'P 1'
#
loop_
_entity.id
_entity.type
_entity.pdbx_description
1 polymer ?
#
loop_
_entity_poly.entity_id
_entity_poly.type
_entity_poly.pdbx_seq_one_letter_code
_entity_poly.pdbx_strand_id
1 'polypeptide(L)'
;MFAKASITLSSAVRVAQILNLHQIDVMKPGEDHLLDTIEMEERRRTWWTIFCFDRFVCATTGWPTLIHNRSIKTRLPMSDEAYAYGQEEHTRFLGDQLTETESHSSFAGRVLAAHLFHRTIEHNSDIGHEQEAQDFNNDAYWKNHNAIDNDLRFMLLMLPKNLCLPANYKDHNAVFVNVMLHTATICLHRAALWKMKSNLQGLPSYMIRLSQDRLVPAAEEILNIFKMIPDLNATFTNPLICFAAYMAAIVFLASTTPTEPNGQSEENLDFMLKIMAAFGDNNLVAKAVANEIVKEMKQCGMVSATMDKSTQVNLQSPSIDFPLLATQRLYSSFQ
;
A
#
# COMPACT_ATOMS: atom_id res chain seq x y z
N MET A 1 12.31 10.00 -12.73
CA MET A 1 12.26 8.55 -12.43
C MET A 1 10.88 7.98 -12.72
N PHE A 2 9.83 8.48 -12.05
CA PHE A 2 8.45 7.98 -12.18
C PHE A 2 7.89 7.96 -13.62
N ALA A 3 8.05 9.05 -14.38
CA ALA A 3 7.57 9.10 -15.76
C ALA A 3 8.16 8.01 -16.68
N LYS A 4 9.46 7.72 -16.54
CA LYS A 4 10.11 6.65 -17.31
C LYS A 4 9.55 5.28 -16.94
N ALA A 5 9.38 5.02 -15.64
CA ALA A 5 8.82 3.77 -15.14
C ALA A 5 7.39 3.54 -15.68
N SER A 6 6.54 4.57 -15.66
CA SER A 6 5.19 4.47 -16.20
C SER A 6 5.15 4.28 -17.71
N ILE A 7 6.01 4.94 -18.50
CA ILE A 7 6.07 4.71 -19.96
C ILE A 7 6.44 3.25 -20.25
N THR A 8 7.46 2.72 -19.57
CA THR A 8 7.85 1.31 -19.71
C THR A 8 6.73 0.36 -19.32
N LEU A 9 6.01 0.67 -18.23
CA LEU A 9 4.86 -0.10 -17.80
C LEU A 9 3.71 -0.05 -18.82
N SER A 10 3.42 1.11 -19.41
CA SER A 10 2.44 1.25 -20.48
C SER A 10 2.74 0.36 -21.68
N SER A 11 4.01 0.28 -22.07
CA SER A 11 4.45 -0.64 -23.12
C SER A 11 4.22 -2.10 -22.71
N ALA A 12 4.59 -2.48 -21.49
CA ALA A 12 4.39 -3.85 -20.98
C ALA A 12 2.90 -4.24 -20.94
N VAL A 13 2.04 -3.35 -20.42
CA VAL A 13 0.57 -3.53 -20.40
C VAL A 13 0.04 -3.74 -21.81
N ARG A 14 0.47 -2.90 -22.77
CA ARG A 14 0.00 -3.01 -24.15
C ARG A 14 0.45 -4.32 -24.82
N VAL A 15 1.68 -4.74 -24.61
CA VAL A 15 2.18 -6.03 -25.12
C VAL A 15 1.39 -7.20 -24.52
N ALA A 16 1.16 -7.20 -23.21
CA ALA A 16 0.37 -8.22 -22.54
C ALA A 16 -1.09 -8.27 -23.03
N GLN A 17 -1.68 -7.11 -23.35
CA GLN A 17 -3.01 -7.03 -23.96
C GLN A 17 -3.03 -7.60 -25.38
N ILE A 18 -2.03 -7.28 -26.21
CA ILE A 18 -1.88 -7.84 -27.57
C ILE A 18 -1.74 -9.36 -27.53
N LEU A 19 -0.99 -9.89 -26.55
CA LEU A 19 -0.85 -11.32 -26.29
C LEU A 19 -2.04 -11.94 -25.55
N ASN A 20 -3.11 -11.16 -25.31
CA ASN A 20 -4.34 -11.60 -24.64
C ASN A 20 -4.13 -12.20 -23.24
N LEU A 21 -3.05 -11.83 -22.53
CA LEU A 21 -2.74 -12.37 -21.19
C LEU A 21 -3.78 -11.97 -20.13
N HIS A 22 -4.64 -10.99 -20.42
CA HIS A 22 -5.73 -10.57 -19.56
C HIS A 22 -6.96 -11.47 -19.63
N GLN A 23 -7.03 -12.39 -20.60
CA GLN A 23 -8.19 -13.24 -20.84
C GLN A 23 -7.83 -14.71 -21.09
N ILE A 24 -6.79 -15.20 -20.41
CA ILE A 24 -6.23 -16.56 -20.57
C ILE A 24 -7.31 -17.62 -20.34
N ASP A 25 -8.10 -17.49 -19.28
CA ASP A 25 -9.03 -18.54 -18.83
C ASP A 25 -10.39 -18.52 -19.53
N VAL A 26 -10.53 -17.74 -20.60
CA VAL A 26 -11.75 -17.66 -21.43
C VAL A 26 -11.44 -17.74 -22.93
N MET A 27 -10.19 -18.04 -23.31
CA MET A 27 -9.83 -18.27 -24.71
C MET A 27 -10.63 -19.45 -25.28
N LYS A 28 -10.86 -19.43 -26.60
CA LYS A 28 -11.77 -20.38 -27.23
C LYS A 28 -11.20 -21.81 -27.19
N PRO A 29 -12.06 -22.84 -26.99
CA PRO A 29 -11.65 -24.23 -27.10
C PRO A 29 -11.16 -24.49 -28.54
N GLY A 30 -9.85 -24.76 -28.66
CA GLY A 30 -9.14 -24.90 -29.94
C GLY A 30 -7.70 -24.40 -29.89
N GLU A 31 -7.40 -23.39 -29.06
CA GLU A 31 -6.03 -22.91 -28.78
C GLU A 31 -5.45 -23.52 -27.49
N ASP A 32 -6.31 -23.91 -26.53
CA ASP A 32 -5.93 -24.48 -25.22
C ASP A 32 -5.31 -25.89 -25.28
N HIS A 33 -5.53 -26.67 -26.35
CA HIS A 33 -5.07 -28.06 -26.42
C HIS A 33 -3.55 -28.22 -26.66
N LEU A 34 -2.80 -27.12 -26.70
CA LEU A 34 -1.36 -27.11 -26.97
C LEU A 34 -0.50 -26.55 -25.83
N LEU A 35 -1.09 -25.91 -24.82
CA LEU A 35 -0.34 -25.26 -23.74
C LEU A 35 -0.25 -26.18 -22.54
N ASP A 36 0.99 -26.42 -22.08
CA ASP A 36 1.25 -27.10 -20.81
C ASP A 36 0.71 -26.28 -19.63
N THR A 37 0.26 -26.93 -18.57
CA THR A 37 -0.27 -26.28 -17.34
C THR A 37 0.72 -25.24 -16.81
N ILE A 38 2.01 -25.55 -16.90
CA ILE A 38 3.11 -24.66 -16.52
C ILE A 38 3.12 -23.40 -17.40
N GLU A 39 3.03 -23.53 -18.73
CA GLU A 39 3.05 -22.38 -19.65
C GLU A 39 1.82 -21.48 -19.45
N MET A 40 0.64 -22.07 -19.21
CA MET A 40 -0.55 -21.31 -18.86
C MET A 40 -0.33 -20.50 -17.59
N GLU A 41 0.25 -21.10 -16.56
CA GLU A 41 0.50 -20.42 -15.30
C GLU A 41 1.58 -19.34 -15.42
N GLU A 42 2.64 -19.55 -16.20
CA GLU A 42 3.64 -18.52 -16.52
C GLU A 42 2.98 -17.27 -17.13
N ARG A 43 2.02 -17.47 -18.03
CA ARG A 43 1.23 -16.38 -18.64
C ARG A 43 0.35 -15.67 -17.59
N ARG A 44 -0.33 -16.42 -16.71
CA ARG A 44 -1.13 -15.83 -15.61
C ARG A 44 -0.25 -15.00 -14.69
N ARG A 45 0.89 -15.54 -14.25
CA ARG A 45 1.85 -14.88 -13.37
C ARG A 45 2.45 -13.64 -14.01
N THR A 46 2.72 -13.67 -15.31
CA THR A 46 3.16 -12.50 -16.08
C THR A 46 2.12 -11.39 -16.08
N TRP A 47 0.85 -11.72 -16.38
CA TRP A 47 -0.26 -10.75 -16.34
C TRP A 47 -0.39 -10.12 -14.95
N TRP A 48 -0.41 -10.93 -13.89
CA TRP A 48 -0.59 -10.46 -12.52
C TRP A 48 0.59 -9.64 -12.00
N THR A 49 1.81 -9.93 -12.47
CA THR A 49 2.99 -9.09 -12.19
C THR A 49 2.79 -7.69 -12.78
N ILE A 50 2.39 -7.61 -14.05
CA ILE A 50 2.12 -6.33 -14.72
C ILE A 50 0.98 -5.58 -14.03
N PHE A 51 -0.09 -6.29 -13.63
CA PHE A 51 -1.19 -5.72 -12.86
C PHE A 51 -0.71 -5.11 -11.52
N CYS A 52 0.14 -5.80 -10.77
CA CYS A 52 0.67 -5.27 -9.52
C CYS A 52 1.46 -3.98 -9.76
N PHE A 53 2.29 -3.94 -10.80
CA PHE A 53 3.01 -2.71 -11.15
C PHE A 53 2.07 -1.57 -11.57
N ASP A 54 1.01 -1.85 -12.35
CA ASP A 54 -0.02 -0.85 -12.70
C ASP A 54 -0.64 -0.23 -11.44
N ARG A 55 -1.07 -1.07 -10.49
CA ARG A 55 -1.66 -0.61 -9.22
C ARG A 55 -0.69 0.24 -8.38
N PHE A 56 0.55 -0.21 -8.22
CA PHE A 56 1.52 0.49 -7.38
C PHE A 56 2.09 1.75 -8.03
N VAL A 57 2.44 1.72 -9.31
CA VAL A 57 2.95 2.90 -10.02
C VAL A 57 1.88 3.99 -10.04
N CYS A 58 0.65 3.66 -10.42
CA CYS A 58 -0.46 4.61 -10.45
C CYS A 58 -0.77 5.19 -9.07
N ALA A 59 -0.77 4.35 -8.02
CA ALA A 59 -0.88 4.84 -6.66
C ALA A 59 0.27 5.83 -6.34
N THR A 60 1.52 5.51 -6.70
CA THR A 60 2.66 6.38 -6.38
C THR A 60 2.71 7.70 -7.14
N THR A 61 2.16 7.74 -8.36
CA THR A 61 2.22 8.92 -9.24
C THR A 61 0.94 9.74 -9.24
N GLY A 62 -0.17 9.18 -8.73
CA GLY A 62 -1.51 9.77 -8.88
C GLY A 62 -2.05 9.69 -10.31
N TRP A 63 -1.48 8.84 -11.17
CA TRP A 63 -1.95 8.68 -12.55
C TRP A 63 -3.04 7.60 -12.63
N PRO A 64 -3.99 7.70 -13.59
CA PRO A 64 -4.99 6.67 -13.79
C PRO A 64 -4.36 5.30 -14.11
N THR A 65 -5.03 4.23 -13.72
CA THR A 65 -4.62 2.87 -14.08
C THR A 65 -4.83 2.60 -15.55
N LEU A 66 -3.96 1.75 -16.11
CA LEU A 66 -4.04 1.33 -17.50
C LEU A 66 -4.92 0.09 -17.68
N ILE A 67 -5.05 -0.71 -16.62
CA ILE A 67 -5.82 -1.95 -16.60
C ILE A 67 -7.14 -1.73 -15.87
N HIS A 68 -8.26 -1.98 -16.54
CA HIS A 68 -9.59 -1.95 -15.92
C HIS A 68 -9.93 -3.34 -15.36
N ASN A 69 -10.34 -3.43 -14.10
CA ASN A 69 -10.62 -4.73 -13.47
C ASN A 69 -11.67 -5.56 -14.25
N ARG A 70 -12.67 -4.90 -14.84
CA ARG A 70 -13.74 -5.56 -15.63
C ARG A 70 -13.26 -6.24 -16.91
N SER A 71 -12.09 -5.87 -17.44
CA SER A 71 -11.53 -6.52 -18.62
C SER A 71 -10.75 -7.79 -18.27
N ILE A 72 -10.50 -8.06 -16.99
CA ILE A 72 -9.70 -9.20 -16.56
C ILE A 72 -10.59 -10.45 -16.54
N LYS A 73 -10.20 -11.43 -17.35
CA LYS A 73 -10.79 -12.77 -17.42
C LYS A 73 -9.68 -13.82 -17.27
N THR A 74 -8.72 -13.51 -16.41
CA THR A 74 -7.63 -14.39 -16.01
C THR A 74 -7.77 -14.65 -14.52
N ARG A 75 -7.66 -15.91 -14.12
CA ARG A 75 -7.75 -16.36 -12.73
C ARG A 75 -6.49 -15.97 -11.98
N LEU A 76 -6.60 -15.83 -10.66
CA LEU A 76 -5.46 -15.57 -9.78
C LEU A 76 -4.39 -16.67 -9.90
N PRO A 77 -3.12 -16.36 -9.59
CA PRO A 77 -2.04 -17.35 -9.64
C PRO A 77 -2.28 -18.52 -8.69
N MET A 78 -1.91 -19.72 -9.11
CA MET A 78 -1.93 -20.93 -8.27
C MET A 78 -0.78 -20.95 -7.26
N SER A 79 -0.78 -21.93 -6.36
CA SER A 79 0.33 -22.15 -5.42
C SER A 79 1.67 -22.39 -6.13
N ASP A 80 2.77 -22.05 -5.46
CA ASP A 80 4.11 -22.27 -6.01
C ASP A 80 4.42 -23.76 -6.12
N GLU A 81 3.89 -24.58 -5.22
CA GLU A 81 3.98 -26.02 -5.25
C GLU A 81 3.29 -26.59 -6.49
N ALA A 82 2.03 -26.23 -6.72
CA ALA A 82 1.31 -26.73 -7.88
C ALA A 82 1.95 -26.25 -9.18
N TYR A 83 2.46 -25.00 -9.23
CA TYR A 83 3.20 -24.49 -10.38
C TYR A 83 4.50 -25.27 -10.63
N ALA A 84 5.30 -25.52 -9.58
CA ALA A 84 6.58 -26.22 -9.70
C ALA A 84 6.43 -27.68 -10.16
N TYR A 85 5.31 -28.32 -9.85
CA TYR A 85 5.03 -29.72 -10.21
C TYR A 85 4.05 -29.87 -11.38
N GLY A 86 3.62 -28.78 -12.02
CA GLY A 86 2.64 -28.81 -13.11
C GLY A 86 1.28 -29.42 -12.70
N GLN A 87 0.90 -29.29 -11.43
CA GLN A 87 -0.37 -29.82 -10.93
C GLN A 87 -1.49 -28.84 -11.21
N GLU A 88 -2.63 -29.30 -11.74
CA GLU A 88 -3.77 -28.41 -11.89
C GLU A 88 -4.33 -27.95 -10.54
N GLU A 89 -4.50 -26.65 -10.38
CA GLU A 89 -5.12 -26.02 -9.22
C GLU A 89 -6.19 -25.03 -9.70
N HIS A 90 -7.43 -25.21 -9.25
CA HIS A 90 -8.53 -24.36 -9.66
C HIS A 90 -8.54 -23.05 -8.86
N THR A 91 -8.02 -21.99 -9.44
CA THR A 91 -8.00 -20.64 -8.83
C THR A 91 -9.21 -19.78 -9.25
N ARG A 92 -9.45 -18.68 -8.54
CA ARG A 92 -10.64 -17.81 -8.69
C ARG A 92 -10.32 -16.53 -9.50
N PHE A 93 -11.35 -15.81 -9.98
CA PHE A 93 -11.19 -14.51 -10.65
C PHE A 93 -11.22 -13.35 -9.66
N LEU A 94 -10.43 -12.30 -9.91
CA LEU A 94 -10.36 -11.13 -9.03
C LEU A 94 -11.77 -10.55 -8.75
N GLY A 95 -12.14 -10.49 -7.47
CA GLY A 95 -13.46 -10.04 -6.99
C GLY A 95 -14.24 -11.14 -6.27
N ASP A 96 -14.05 -12.40 -6.65
CA ASP A 96 -14.76 -13.56 -6.07
C ASP A 96 -14.11 -14.05 -4.77
N GLN A 97 -12.94 -13.52 -4.39
CA GLN A 97 -12.14 -14.02 -3.28
C GLN A 97 -12.59 -13.53 -1.90
N LEU A 98 -13.08 -12.30 -1.83
CA LEU A 98 -13.38 -11.65 -0.55
C LEU A 98 -14.71 -12.15 0.05
N THR A 99 -15.36 -13.10 -0.60
CA THR A 99 -16.62 -13.73 -0.17
C THR A 99 -16.44 -15.12 0.45
N GLU A 100 -15.26 -15.75 0.30
CA GLU A 100 -15.03 -17.14 0.71
C GLU A 100 -13.78 -17.28 1.59
N THR A 101 -13.75 -18.31 2.43
CA THR A 101 -12.68 -18.58 3.41
C THR A 101 -11.53 -19.44 2.85
N GLU A 102 -11.51 -19.71 1.54
CA GLU A 102 -10.49 -20.54 0.90
C GLU A 102 -9.12 -19.85 0.88
N SER A 103 -8.06 -20.59 1.23
CA SER A 103 -6.70 -20.07 1.25
C SER A 103 -6.22 -19.73 -0.17
N HIS A 104 -5.69 -18.52 -0.35
CA HIS A 104 -5.05 -18.10 -1.59
C HIS A 104 -3.59 -18.52 -1.67
N SER A 105 -3.00 -18.50 -2.87
CA SER A 105 -1.55 -18.63 -3.04
C SER A 105 -0.81 -17.39 -2.52
N SER A 106 0.50 -17.50 -2.26
CA SER A 106 1.34 -16.38 -1.84
C SER A 106 1.25 -15.23 -2.86
N PHE A 107 1.33 -15.55 -4.15
CA PHE A 107 1.30 -14.55 -5.20
C PHE A 107 -0.11 -13.94 -5.37
N ALA A 108 -1.17 -14.74 -5.25
CA ALA A 108 -2.53 -14.21 -5.20
C ALA A 108 -2.73 -13.19 -4.06
N GLY A 109 -2.16 -13.45 -2.87
CA GLY A 109 -2.18 -12.49 -1.76
C GLY A 109 -1.49 -11.15 -2.11
N ARG A 110 -0.40 -11.18 -2.88
CA ARG A 110 0.26 -9.96 -3.38
C ARG A 110 -0.63 -9.17 -4.34
N VAL A 111 -1.30 -9.87 -5.25
CA VAL A 111 -2.25 -9.25 -6.19
C VAL A 111 -3.39 -8.57 -5.44
N LEU A 112 -3.95 -9.24 -4.44
CA LEU A 112 -5.03 -8.70 -3.62
C LEU A 112 -4.56 -7.48 -2.79
N ALA A 113 -3.37 -7.54 -2.19
CA ALA A 113 -2.79 -6.40 -1.49
C ALA A 113 -2.58 -5.19 -2.42
N ALA A 114 -2.08 -5.41 -3.64
CA ALA A 114 -1.92 -4.37 -4.64
C ALA A 114 -3.27 -3.75 -5.05
N HIS A 115 -4.29 -4.59 -5.24
CA HIS A 115 -5.64 -4.15 -5.57
C HIS A 115 -6.27 -3.30 -4.46
N LEU A 116 -6.22 -3.76 -3.20
CA LEU A 116 -6.79 -3.05 -2.05
C LEU A 116 -6.04 -1.75 -1.74
N PHE A 117 -4.72 -1.76 -1.83
CA PHE A 117 -3.92 -0.55 -1.68
C PHE A 117 -4.30 0.51 -2.72
N HIS A 118 -4.42 0.11 -4.00
CA HIS A 118 -4.83 1.04 -5.05
C HIS A 118 -6.24 1.58 -4.85
N ARG A 119 -7.23 0.73 -4.53
CA ARG A 119 -8.60 1.16 -4.21
C ARG A 119 -8.64 2.18 -3.08
N THR A 120 -7.77 2.02 -2.08
CA THR A 120 -7.63 2.97 -0.98
C THR A 120 -7.13 4.32 -1.47
N ILE A 121 -6.08 4.35 -2.31
CA ILE A 121 -5.53 5.61 -2.83
C ILE A 121 -6.52 6.31 -3.77
N GLU A 122 -7.21 5.57 -4.63
CA GLU A 122 -8.26 6.09 -5.51
C GLU A 122 -9.39 6.77 -4.70
N HIS A 123 -9.91 6.07 -3.68
CA HIS A 123 -10.91 6.62 -2.76
C HIS A 123 -10.44 7.90 -2.04
N ASN A 124 -9.16 7.99 -1.71
CA ASN A 124 -8.59 9.17 -1.07
C ASN A 124 -8.48 10.37 -2.03
N SER A 125 -8.23 10.12 -3.32
CA SER A 125 -8.16 11.15 -4.36
C SER A 125 -9.52 11.79 -4.65
N ASP A 126 -10.60 11.01 -4.58
CA ASP A 126 -11.98 11.49 -4.80
C ASP A 126 -12.40 12.59 -3.81
N ILE A 127 -11.76 12.65 -2.64
CA ILE A 127 -12.04 13.67 -1.62
C ILE A 127 -11.79 15.10 -2.14
N GLY A 128 -10.86 15.28 -3.10
CA GLY A 128 -10.55 16.60 -3.68
C GLY A 128 -11.55 17.09 -4.72
N HIS A 129 -12.23 16.19 -5.43
CA HIS A 129 -13.12 16.54 -6.55
C HIS A 129 -14.57 16.82 -6.12
N GLU A 130 -15.00 16.35 -4.95
CA GLU A 130 -16.38 16.54 -4.45
C GLU A 130 -16.65 17.93 -3.83
N GLN A 131 -15.62 18.77 -3.60
CA GLN A 131 -15.81 20.10 -3.00
C GLN A 131 -16.61 21.07 -3.89
N GLU A 132 -16.77 20.79 -5.18
CA GLU A 132 -17.52 21.63 -6.12
C GLU A 132 -19.01 21.23 -6.25
N ALA A 133 -19.42 20.06 -5.77
CA ALA A 133 -20.80 19.57 -5.87
C ALA A 133 -21.47 19.54 -4.48
N GLN A 134 -22.29 20.54 -4.20
CA GLN A 134 -23.07 20.63 -2.96
C GLN A 134 -23.98 19.39 -2.79
N ASP A 135 -23.67 18.59 -1.76
CA ASP A 135 -24.64 17.93 -0.85
C ASP A 135 -25.47 16.70 -1.26
N PHE A 136 -25.01 15.80 -2.15
CA PHE A 136 -25.77 14.55 -2.39
C PHE A 136 -25.03 13.20 -2.20
N ASN A 137 -23.72 13.16 -1.89
CA ASN A 137 -22.96 11.89 -1.99
C ASN A 137 -22.12 11.46 -0.77
N ASN A 138 -22.27 12.11 0.39
CA ASN A 138 -21.47 11.76 1.58
C ASN A 138 -21.72 10.31 2.04
N ASP A 139 -22.95 9.81 1.91
CA ASP A 139 -23.30 8.42 2.24
C ASP A 139 -22.59 7.40 1.35
N ALA A 140 -22.43 7.68 0.05
CA ALA A 140 -21.72 6.81 -0.87
C ALA A 140 -20.22 6.73 -0.56
N TYR A 141 -19.60 7.86 -0.18
CA TYR A 141 -18.22 7.89 0.27
C TYR A 141 -18.02 6.98 1.48
N TRP A 142 -18.82 7.14 2.54
CA TRP A 142 -18.69 6.34 3.76
C TRP A 142 -19.04 4.86 3.55
N LYS A 143 -19.99 4.57 2.68
CA LYS A 143 -20.29 3.20 2.25
C LYS A 143 -19.08 2.57 1.56
N ASN A 144 -18.42 3.29 0.65
CA ASN A 144 -17.21 2.80 -0.02
C ASN A 144 -16.03 2.67 0.96
N HIS A 145 -15.85 3.63 1.86
CA HIS A 145 -14.85 3.58 2.93
C HIS A 145 -15.00 2.31 3.78
N ASN A 146 -16.22 2.04 4.25
CA ASN A 146 -16.53 0.86 5.06
C ASN A 146 -16.35 -0.45 4.27
N ALA A 147 -16.64 -0.45 2.97
CA ALA A 147 -16.38 -1.61 2.12
C ALA A 147 -14.87 -1.90 2.04
N ILE A 148 -14.04 -0.88 1.80
CA ILE A 148 -12.59 -1.02 1.74
C ILE A 148 -12.01 -1.46 3.10
N ASP A 149 -12.44 -0.87 4.22
CA ASP A 149 -11.96 -1.27 5.56
C ASP A 149 -12.34 -2.72 5.90
N ASN A 150 -13.56 -3.14 5.55
CA ASN A 150 -13.97 -4.54 5.73
C ASN A 150 -13.12 -5.50 4.87
N ASP A 151 -12.85 -5.15 3.62
CA ASP A 151 -12.01 -5.96 2.72
C ASP A 151 -10.58 -6.07 3.28
N LEU A 152 -9.99 -4.96 3.76
CA LEU A 152 -8.66 -4.95 4.38
C LEU A 152 -8.61 -5.83 5.63
N ARG A 153 -9.62 -5.71 6.52
CA ARG A 153 -9.71 -6.51 7.74
C ARG A 153 -9.90 -7.99 7.42
N PHE A 154 -10.77 -8.31 6.49
CA PHE A 154 -10.99 -9.68 6.03
C PHE A 154 -9.70 -10.29 5.50
N MET A 155 -8.99 -9.55 4.65
CA MET A 155 -7.72 -9.98 4.08
C MET A 155 -6.68 -10.29 5.17
N LEU A 156 -6.49 -9.37 6.13
CA LEU A 156 -5.57 -9.58 7.27
C LEU A 156 -5.93 -10.80 8.13
N LEU A 157 -7.23 -11.07 8.33
CA LEU A 157 -7.71 -12.21 9.12
C LEU A 157 -7.57 -13.54 8.38
N MET A 158 -7.70 -13.53 7.05
CA MET A 158 -7.74 -14.72 6.20
C MET A 158 -6.45 -14.90 5.39
N LEU A 159 -5.33 -14.34 5.87
CA LEU A 159 -4.04 -14.51 5.21
C LEU A 159 -3.68 -16.00 5.09
N PRO A 160 -3.23 -16.45 3.90
CA PRO A 160 -2.63 -17.76 3.70
C PRO A 160 -1.46 -18.01 4.67
N LYS A 161 -1.27 -19.27 5.08
CA LYS A 161 -0.25 -19.65 6.08
C LYS A 161 1.17 -19.20 5.71
N ASN A 162 1.51 -19.15 4.43
CA ASN A 162 2.81 -18.70 3.91
C ASN A 162 2.96 -17.17 3.86
N LEU A 163 1.88 -16.41 4.05
CA LEU A 163 1.90 -14.96 4.17
C LEU A 163 1.74 -14.47 5.62
N CYS A 164 1.41 -15.36 6.57
CA CYS A 164 1.28 -15.00 7.97
C CYS A 164 2.63 -14.67 8.62
N LEU A 165 2.66 -13.57 9.37
CA LEU A 165 3.77 -13.20 10.25
C LEU A 165 3.42 -13.59 11.70
N PRO A 166 4.41 -13.90 12.57
CA PRO A 166 5.85 -13.84 12.34
C PRO A 166 6.45 -15.07 11.63
N ALA A 167 5.67 -16.12 11.36
CA ALA A 167 6.21 -17.39 10.85
C ALA A 167 7.04 -17.26 9.55
N ASN A 168 6.66 -16.33 8.66
CA ASN A 168 7.29 -16.13 7.35
C ASN A 168 8.05 -14.80 7.24
N TYR A 169 8.62 -14.28 8.33
CA TYR A 169 9.33 -12.97 8.34
C TYR A 169 10.52 -12.87 7.36
N LYS A 170 11.04 -14.00 6.88
CA LYS A 170 12.13 -14.06 5.89
C LYS A 170 11.63 -14.01 4.45
N ASP A 171 10.33 -14.25 4.23
CA ASP A 171 9.73 -14.19 2.91
C ASP A 171 9.39 -12.72 2.58
N HIS A 172 10.03 -12.20 1.53
CA HIS A 172 9.85 -10.80 1.12
C HIS A 172 8.40 -10.51 0.69
N ASN A 173 7.68 -11.49 0.14
CA ASN A 173 6.30 -11.32 -0.27
C ASN A 173 5.36 -11.27 0.95
N ALA A 174 5.57 -12.12 1.95
CA ALA A 174 4.85 -12.08 3.22
C ALA A 174 5.03 -10.74 3.93
N VAL A 175 6.29 -10.28 4.07
CA VAL A 175 6.60 -8.95 4.61
C VAL A 175 5.90 -7.86 3.82
N PHE A 176 6.04 -7.86 2.49
CA PHE A 176 5.46 -6.84 1.64
C PHE A 176 3.94 -6.78 1.75
N VAL A 177 3.25 -7.92 1.69
CA VAL A 177 1.78 -7.99 1.79
C VAL A 177 1.29 -7.40 3.11
N ASN A 178 1.84 -7.83 4.24
CA ASN A 178 1.42 -7.35 5.56
C ASN A 178 1.67 -5.85 5.70
N VAL A 179 2.87 -5.38 5.33
CA VAL A 179 3.21 -3.95 5.38
C VAL A 179 2.27 -3.12 4.51
N MET A 180 1.96 -3.57 3.29
CA MET A 180 1.07 -2.83 2.39
C MET A 180 -0.38 -2.78 2.87
N LEU A 181 -0.90 -3.84 3.51
CA LEU A 181 -2.24 -3.85 4.08
C LEU A 181 -2.38 -2.86 5.24
N HIS A 182 -1.45 -2.88 6.19
CA HIS A 182 -1.44 -1.91 7.29
C HIS A 182 -1.23 -0.48 6.77
N THR A 183 -0.40 -0.30 5.75
CA THR A 183 -0.22 1.00 5.10
C THR A 183 -1.53 1.47 4.45
N ALA A 184 -2.26 0.59 3.78
CA ALA A 184 -3.58 0.91 3.23
C ALA A 184 -4.56 1.33 4.35
N THR A 185 -4.62 0.60 5.47
CA THR A 185 -5.44 0.98 6.63
C THR A 185 -5.09 2.38 7.14
N ILE A 186 -3.80 2.71 7.28
CA ILE A 186 -3.36 4.05 7.69
C ILE A 186 -3.81 5.11 6.66
N CYS A 187 -3.56 4.88 5.37
CA CYS A 187 -3.95 5.82 4.31
C CYS A 187 -5.47 6.06 4.28
N LEU A 188 -6.27 5.01 4.45
CA LEU A 188 -7.73 5.07 4.41
C LEU A 188 -8.29 5.93 5.57
N HIS A 189 -7.86 5.65 6.80
CA HIS A 189 -8.39 6.35 7.97
C HIS A 189 -7.85 7.77 8.13
N ARG A 190 -6.62 8.05 7.71
CA ARG A 190 -6.09 9.43 7.68
C ARG A 190 -6.90 10.31 6.73
N ALA A 191 -7.22 9.80 5.55
CA ALA A 191 -8.02 10.53 4.57
C ALA A 191 -9.45 10.77 5.07
N ALA A 192 -10.06 9.77 5.71
CA ALA A 192 -11.35 9.92 6.37
C ALA A 192 -11.33 11.00 7.46
N LEU A 193 -10.34 10.99 8.36
CA LEU A 193 -10.19 12.00 9.41
C LEU A 193 -10.04 13.41 8.81
N TRP A 194 -9.31 13.52 7.70
CA TRP A 194 -9.17 14.78 7.00
C TRP A 194 -10.52 15.27 6.45
N LYS A 195 -11.28 14.40 5.77
CA LYS A 195 -12.62 14.72 5.25
C LYS A 195 -13.56 15.12 6.39
N MET A 196 -13.53 14.43 7.53
CA MET A 196 -14.33 14.76 8.72
C MET A 196 -13.96 16.12 9.31
N LYS A 197 -12.67 16.47 9.44
CA LYS A 197 -12.24 17.80 9.92
C LYS A 197 -12.72 18.92 9.00
N SER A 198 -12.79 18.67 7.70
CA SER A 198 -13.27 19.66 6.72
C SER A 198 -14.80 19.83 6.69
N ASN A 199 -15.58 18.90 7.26
CA ASN A 199 -17.05 18.88 7.21
C ASN A 199 -17.68 18.83 8.62
N LEU A 200 -17.32 19.82 9.44
CA LEU A 200 -17.61 19.90 10.89
C LEU A 200 -19.09 19.96 11.28
N GLN A 201 -20.03 20.11 10.35
CA GLN A 201 -21.44 20.43 10.68
C GLN A 201 -22.42 19.23 10.68
N GLY A 202 -22.00 17.99 10.38
CA GLY A 202 -22.98 16.88 10.26
C GLY A 202 -22.52 15.45 10.60
N LEU A 203 -21.25 15.22 10.95
CA LEU A 203 -20.75 13.85 11.17
C LEU A 203 -20.68 13.47 12.66
N PRO A 204 -21.17 12.28 13.05
CA PRO A 204 -21.11 11.83 14.44
C PRO A 204 -19.67 11.66 14.96
N SER A 205 -19.39 12.15 16.16
CA SER A 205 -18.05 12.07 16.79
C SER A 205 -17.53 10.64 16.97
N TYR A 206 -18.41 9.63 17.00
CA TYR A 206 -17.99 8.24 17.08
C TYR A 206 -17.22 7.78 15.83
N MET A 207 -17.52 8.33 14.64
CA MET A 207 -16.84 7.96 13.39
C MET A 207 -15.39 8.44 13.37
N ILE A 208 -15.15 9.63 13.95
CA ILE A 208 -13.80 10.16 14.17
C ILE A 208 -13.01 9.21 15.05
N ARG A 209 -13.57 8.82 16.19
CA ARG A 209 -12.92 7.90 17.13
C ARG A 209 -12.62 6.54 16.48
N LEU A 210 -13.60 5.96 15.77
CA LEU A 210 -13.39 4.70 15.05
C LEU A 210 -12.22 4.76 14.06
N SER A 211 -12.05 5.88 13.35
CA SER A 211 -10.91 6.03 12.44
C SER A 211 -9.59 6.26 13.20
N GLN A 212 -9.60 6.99 14.30
CA GLN A 212 -8.40 7.20 15.14
C GLN A 212 -7.90 5.88 15.75
N ASP A 213 -8.80 5.05 16.25
CA ASP A 213 -8.51 3.77 16.91
C ASP A 213 -7.82 2.75 15.97
N ARG A 214 -7.82 3.00 14.65
CA ARG A 214 -7.23 2.13 13.63
C ARG A 214 -5.78 2.49 13.29
N LEU A 215 -5.35 3.72 13.58
CA LEU A 215 -4.07 4.24 13.12
C LEU A 215 -2.88 3.68 13.90
N VAL A 216 -2.87 3.84 15.22
CA VAL A 216 -1.73 3.44 16.06
C VAL A 216 -1.47 1.94 15.97
N PRO A 217 -2.48 1.04 16.10
CA PRO A 217 -2.23 -0.39 15.96
C PRO A 217 -1.64 -0.78 14.61
N ALA A 218 -2.11 -0.18 13.50
CA ALA A 218 -1.57 -0.46 12.18
C ALA A 218 -0.11 0.02 12.04
N ALA A 219 0.24 1.17 12.63
CA ALA A 219 1.62 1.66 12.64
C ALA A 219 2.54 0.79 13.50
N GLU A 220 2.05 0.30 14.64
CA GLU A 220 2.76 -0.64 15.51
C GLU A 220 3.02 -1.98 14.83
N GLU A 221 2.06 -2.51 14.05
CA GLU A 221 2.29 -3.72 13.27
C GLU A 221 3.40 -3.52 12.22
N ILE A 222 3.42 -2.40 11.48
CA ILE A 222 4.52 -2.09 10.55
C ILE A 222 5.87 -2.04 11.28
N LEU A 223 5.92 -1.36 12.44
CA LEU A 223 7.11 -1.27 13.28
C LEU A 223 7.58 -2.66 13.74
N ASN A 224 6.66 -3.49 14.23
CA ASN A 224 6.95 -4.84 14.70
C ASN A 224 7.49 -5.71 13.57
N ILE A 225 6.92 -5.61 12.37
CA ILE A 225 7.45 -6.29 11.18
C ILE A 225 8.89 -5.85 10.90
N PHE A 226 9.18 -4.55 10.91
CA PHE A 226 10.55 -4.07 10.69
C PHE A 226 11.54 -4.54 11.77
N LYS A 227 11.11 -4.64 13.03
CA LYS A 227 11.94 -5.19 14.11
C LYS A 227 12.26 -6.69 13.94
N MET A 228 11.42 -7.44 13.23
CA MET A 228 11.62 -8.87 12.98
C MET A 228 12.56 -9.16 11.80
N ILE A 229 12.69 -8.22 10.85
CA ILE A 229 13.44 -8.46 9.61
C ILE A 229 14.96 -8.45 9.88
N PRO A 230 15.69 -9.51 9.51
CA PRO A 230 17.12 -9.61 9.77
C PRO A 230 17.96 -8.73 8.83
N ASP A 231 17.51 -8.54 7.59
CA ASP A 231 18.16 -7.67 6.59
C ASP A 231 17.20 -6.57 6.13
N LEU A 232 17.22 -5.46 6.86
CA LEU A 232 16.46 -4.28 6.49
C LEU A 232 16.98 -3.60 5.22
N ASN A 233 18.27 -3.74 4.86
CA ASN A 233 18.81 -3.11 3.65
C ASN A 233 18.10 -3.63 2.40
N ALA A 234 18.00 -4.96 2.25
CA ALA A 234 17.35 -5.58 1.11
C ALA A 234 15.88 -5.15 1.00
N THR A 235 15.17 -5.07 2.13
CA THR A 235 13.74 -4.73 2.18
C THR A 235 13.50 -3.25 1.80
N PHE A 236 14.35 -2.35 2.29
CA PHE A 236 14.25 -0.91 2.02
C PHE A 236 14.70 -0.50 0.62
N THR A 237 15.12 -1.44 -0.25
CA THR A 237 15.28 -1.16 -1.68
C THR A 237 13.94 -0.90 -2.38
N ASN A 238 12.83 -1.41 -1.84
CA ASN A 238 11.49 -1.17 -2.36
C ASN A 238 10.95 0.20 -1.89
N PRO A 239 10.67 1.16 -2.81
CA PRO A 239 10.16 2.48 -2.46
C PRO A 239 8.85 2.48 -1.66
N LEU A 240 8.01 1.46 -1.86
CA LEU A 240 6.74 1.35 -1.14
C LEU A 240 6.94 1.01 0.33
N ILE A 241 8.00 0.27 0.68
CA ILE A 241 8.35 0.01 2.08
C ILE A 241 8.86 1.29 2.75
N CYS A 242 9.62 2.12 2.03
CA CYS A 242 10.02 3.44 2.53
C CYS A 242 8.79 4.32 2.79
N PHE A 243 7.82 4.30 1.88
CA PHE A 243 6.55 5.00 2.08
C PHE A 243 5.73 4.45 3.26
N ALA A 244 5.67 3.13 3.43
CA ALA A 244 5.04 2.53 4.60
C ALA A 244 5.69 2.99 5.92
N ALA A 245 7.03 3.06 5.93
CA ALA A 245 7.79 3.57 7.07
C ALA A 245 7.42 5.02 7.40
N TYR A 246 7.31 5.85 6.36
CA TYR A 246 6.84 7.23 6.48
C TYR A 246 5.43 7.31 7.08
N MET A 247 4.49 6.53 6.55
CA MET A 247 3.09 6.56 7.00
C MET A 247 2.96 6.17 8.48
N ALA A 248 3.68 5.14 8.93
CA ALA A 248 3.70 4.74 10.33
C ALA A 248 4.35 5.81 11.23
N ALA A 249 5.46 6.41 10.82
CA ALA A 249 6.11 7.46 11.58
C ALA A 249 5.25 8.73 11.70
N ILE A 250 4.49 9.10 10.67
CA ILE A 250 3.51 10.20 10.75
C ILE A 250 2.39 9.91 11.76
N VAL A 251 1.96 8.65 11.90
CA VAL A 251 1.00 8.26 12.95
C VAL A 251 1.60 8.44 14.33
N PHE A 252 2.83 7.98 14.56
CA PHE A 252 3.49 8.17 15.85
C PHE A 252 3.71 9.65 16.19
N LEU A 253 4.11 10.46 15.20
CA LEU A 253 4.23 11.91 15.35
C LEU A 253 2.91 12.56 15.79
N ALA A 254 1.79 12.07 15.26
CA ALA A 254 0.47 12.56 15.65
C ALA A 254 0.11 12.25 17.11
N SER A 255 0.72 11.21 17.67
CA SER A 255 0.51 10.75 19.05
C SER A 255 1.50 11.33 20.06
N THR A 256 2.50 12.11 19.62
CA THR A 256 3.52 12.72 20.50
C THR A 256 3.22 14.20 20.81
N THR A 257 1.94 14.59 20.93
CA THR A 257 1.57 16.00 21.14
C THR A 257 2.15 16.57 22.44
N PRO A 258 2.48 17.88 22.49
CA PRO A 258 3.13 18.51 23.65
C PRO A 258 2.30 18.45 24.95
N THR A 259 0.98 18.29 24.81
CA THR A 259 0.03 18.36 25.93
C THR A 259 -0.08 17.04 26.70
N GLU A 260 0.05 15.90 26.02
CA GLU A 260 0.03 14.55 26.60
C GLU A 260 0.99 13.63 25.81
N PRO A 261 2.31 13.69 26.06
CA PRO A 261 3.29 12.93 25.30
C PRO A 261 3.19 11.43 25.61
N ASN A 262 2.89 10.62 24.59
CA ASN A 262 3.05 9.16 24.67
C ASN A 262 4.52 8.79 24.44
N GLY A 263 5.26 8.51 25.52
CA GLY A 263 6.68 8.15 25.45
C GLY A 263 6.96 6.94 24.54
N GLN A 264 6.04 5.98 24.44
CA GLN A 264 6.20 4.84 23.53
C GLN A 264 6.13 5.27 22.06
N SER A 265 5.24 6.20 21.72
CA SER A 265 5.15 6.74 20.35
C SER A 265 6.40 7.55 19.98
N GLU A 266 7.01 8.24 20.93
CA GLU A 266 8.28 8.96 20.70
C GLU A 266 9.43 8.01 20.40
N GLU A 267 9.59 6.94 21.18
CA GLU A 267 10.58 5.88 20.92
C GLU A 267 10.34 5.19 19.57
N ASN A 268 9.08 4.92 19.23
CA ASN A 268 8.70 4.31 17.96
C ASN A 268 9.03 5.24 16.79
N LEU A 269 8.72 6.53 16.90
CA LEU A 269 9.08 7.54 15.90
C LEU A 269 10.59 7.62 15.69
N ASP A 270 11.37 7.65 16.77
CA ASP A 270 12.83 7.69 16.72
C ASP A 270 13.42 6.45 16.03
N PHE A 271 12.88 5.26 16.31
CA PHE A 271 13.28 4.04 15.62
C PHE A 271 13.02 4.11 14.11
N MET A 272 11.83 4.55 13.70
CA MET A 272 11.46 4.67 12.28
C MET A 272 12.36 5.68 11.55
N LEU A 273 12.68 6.81 12.20
CA LEU A 273 13.62 7.80 11.67
C LEU A 273 15.03 7.24 11.50
N LYS A 274 15.55 6.51 12.49
CA LYS A 274 16.87 5.87 12.41
C LYS A 274 16.97 4.91 11.23
N ILE A 275 15.94 4.09 11.03
CA ILE A 275 15.84 3.19 9.88
C ILE A 275 15.87 3.97 8.57
N MET A 276 14.96 4.93 8.38
CA MET A 276 14.87 5.67 7.11
C MET A 276 16.15 6.48 6.83
N ALA A 277 16.76 7.07 7.85
CA ALA A 277 18.03 7.79 7.73
C ALA A 277 19.19 6.86 7.33
N ALA A 278 19.29 5.66 7.91
CA ALA A 278 20.32 4.69 7.57
C ALA A 278 20.26 4.24 6.11
N PHE A 279 19.07 4.13 5.53
CA PHE A 279 18.90 3.74 4.12
C PHE A 279 18.87 4.92 3.14
N GLY A 280 18.81 6.17 3.64
CA GLY A 280 18.76 7.38 2.82
C GLY A 280 20.00 7.61 1.96
N ASP A 281 21.16 7.07 2.35
CA ASP A 281 22.40 7.21 1.58
C ASP A 281 22.36 6.45 0.25
N ASN A 282 21.62 5.34 0.20
CA ASN A 282 21.54 4.46 -0.96
C ASN A 282 20.16 4.45 -1.64
N ASN A 283 19.14 5.03 -1.01
CA ASN A 283 17.79 5.11 -1.55
C ASN A 283 17.25 6.54 -1.49
N LEU A 284 17.07 7.14 -2.67
CA LEU A 284 16.54 8.50 -2.83
C LEU A 284 15.14 8.70 -2.23
N VAL A 285 14.30 7.66 -2.27
CA VAL A 285 12.95 7.71 -1.69
C VAL A 285 13.04 7.67 -0.17
N ALA A 286 13.87 6.78 0.40
CA ALA A 286 14.12 6.74 1.85
C ALA A 286 14.62 8.10 2.37
N LYS A 287 15.55 8.73 1.64
CA LYS A 287 16.05 10.07 1.96
C LYS A 287 14.95 11.13 1.89
N ALA A 288 14.14 11.14 0.84
CA ALA A 288 13.06 12.11 0.67
C ALA A 288 12.04 12.01 1.81
N VAL A 289 11.59 10.79 2.14
CA VAL A 289 10.60 10.61 3.22
C VAL A 289 11.17 10.88 4.61
N ALA A 290 12.45 10.56 4.87
CA ALA A 290 13.11 10.92 6.12
C ALA A 290 13.16 12.45 6.31
N ASN A 291 13.54 13.18 5.26
CA ASN A 291 13.58 14.64 5.27
C ASN A 291 12.20 15.26 5.51
N GLU A 292 11.14 14.69 4.93
CA GLU A 292 9.77 15.20 5.12
C GLU A 292 9.30 15.02 6.57
N ILE A 293 9.59 13.90 7.24
CA ILE A 293 9.25 13.74 8.66
C ILE A 293 10.04 14.70 9.55
N VAL A 294 11.33 14.89 9.29
CA VAL A 294 12.15 15.84 10.05
C VAL A 294 11.59 17.26 9.91
N LYS A 295 11.09 17.62 8.73
CA LYS A 295 10.42 18.90 8.49
C LYS A 295 9.11 19.01 9.28
N GLU A 296 8.28 17.96 9.30
CA GLU A 296 7.03 17.93 10.08
C GLU A 296 7.31 18.02 11.60
N MET A 297 8.29 17.28 12.11
CA MET A 297 8.72 17.36 13.52
C MET A 297 9.14 18.78 13.92
N LYS A 298 9.90 19.47 13.06
CA LYS A 298 10.30 20.87 13.29
C LYS A 298 9.09 21.80 13.34
N GLN A 299 8.11 21.61 12.46
CA GLN A 299 6.88 22.40 12.45
C GLN A 299 6.06 22.19 13.74
N CYS A 300 6.10 20.99 14.31
CA CYS A 300 5.49 20.68 15.60
C CYS A 300 6.35 21.08 16.83
N GLY A 301 7.53 21.69 16.63
CA GLY A 301 8.41 22.13 17.72
C GLY A 301 9.16 21.01 18.45
N MET A 302 9.25 19.81 17.87
CA MET A 302 9.95 18.67 18.48
C MET A 302 11.45 18.72 18.19
N VAL A 303 12.26 18.25 19.15
CA VAL A 303 13.72 18.18 19.04
C VAL A 303 14.17 16.76 19.42
N SER A 304 14.82 16.05 18.51
CA SER A 304 15.43 14.73 18.77
C SER A 304 16.86 14.67 18.24
N ALA A 305 17.75 13.99 18.96
CA ALA A 305 19.15 13.80 18.56
C ALA A 305 19.30 13.08 17.20
N THR A 306 18.29 12.31 16.79
CA THR A 306 18.26 11.67 15.46
C THR A 306 17.99 12.69 14.35
N MET A 307 17.28 13.78 14.65
CA MET A 307 17.03 14.88 13.69
C MET A 307 18.34 15.55 13.27
N ASP A 308 19.29 15.70 14.20
CA ASP A 308 20.60 16.34 13.94
C ASP A 308 21.47 15.52 12.98
N LYS A 309 21.43 14.19 13.07
CA LYS A 309 22.12 13.30 12.13
C LYS A 309 21.49 13.32 10.74
N SER A 310 20.15 13.36 10.66
CA SER A 310 19.44 13.49 9.38
C SER A 310 19.57 14.88 8.73
N THR A 311 19.73 15.94 9.53
CA THR A 311 19.88 17.32 9.01
C THR A 311 21.29 17.67 8.56
N GLN A 312 22.32 16.92 9.00
CA GLN A 312 23.66 17.01 8.40
C GLN A 312 23.69 16.49 6.94
N VAL A 313 22.65 15.78 6.51
CA VAL A 313 22.45 15.37 5.11
C VAL A 313 21.77 16.49 4.32
N ASN A 314 22.54 17.54 4.05
CA ASN A 314 22.30 18.63 3.09
C ASN A 314 20.83 18.86 2.62
N LEU A 315 20.11 19.74 3.31
CA LEU A 315 18.77 20.25 2.94
C LEU A 315 18.72 20.95 1.56
N GLN A 316 19.85 21.08 0.86
CA GLN A 316 19.96 21.63 -0.50
C GLN A 316 19.80 20.59 -1.62
N SER A 317 19.60 19.30 -1.30
CA SER A 317 19.29 18.31 -2.34
C SER A 317 17.92 18.60 -2.97
N PRO A 318 17.78 18.53 -4.32
CA PRO A 318 16.52 18.83 -4.98
C PRO A 318 15.39 17.98 -4.40
N SER A 319 14.28 18.62 -4.04
CA SER A 319 13.10 17.93 -3.54
C SER A 319 12.60 16.98 -4.63
N ILE A 320 12.71 15.68 -4.38
CA ILE A 320 12.01 14.70 -5.20
C ILE A 320 10.55 14.79 -4.75
N ASP A 321 9.71 15.41 -5.57
CA ASP A 321 8.26 15.29 -5.40
C ASP A 321 7.90 13.82 -5.58
N PHE A 322 7.59 13.16 -4.46
CA PHE A 322 6.98 11.84 -4.43
C PHE A 322 5.47 12.07 -4.43
N PRO A 323 4.76 11.96 -5.57
CA PRO A 323 3.37 12.39 -5.67
C PRO A 323 2.45 11.64 -4.69
N LEU A 324 2.81 10.42 -4.32
CA LEU A 324 2.12 9.66 -3.27
C LEU A 324 2.08 10.40 -1.93
N LEU A 325 3.14 11.13 -1.54
CA LEU A 325 3.10 11.98 -0.34
C LEU A 325 2.04 13.06 -0.47
N ALA A 326 1.84 13.64 -1.66
CA ALA A 326 0.81 14.65 -1.87
C ALA A 326 -0.61 14.07 -1.70
N THR A 327 -0.81 12.77 -1.96
CA THR A 327 -2.10 12.10 -1.67
C THR A 327 -2.34 11.91 -0.17
N GLN A 328 -1.27 11.86 0.63
CA GLN A 328 -1.31 11.71 2.07
C GLN A 328 -0.94 13.04 2.72
N ARG A 329 -1.93 13.93 2.82
CA ARG A 329 -1.78 15.30 3.38
C ARG A 329 -0.94 15.30 4.67
N LEU A 330 -0.10 16.33 4.79
CA LEU A 330 0.86 16.52 5.87
C LEU A 330 0.18 16.56 7.24
N TYR A 331 0.83 16.05 8.29
CA TYR A 331 0.27 16.07 9.64
C TYR A 331 0.06 17.49 10.16
N SER A 332 0.95 18.41 9.82
CA SER A 332 0.82 19.85 10.07
C SER A 332 -0.50 20.45 9.57
N SER A 333 -1.11 19.87 8.52
CA SER A 333 -2.43 20.30 8.03
C SER A 333 -3.62 19.77 8.86
N PHE A 334 -3.36 18.83 9.79
CA PHE A 334 -4.35 18.27 10.71
C PHE A 334 -4.38 18.96 12.08
N GLN A 335 -3.39 19.79 12.42
CA GLN A 335 -3.46 20.70 13.57
C GLN A 335 -4.39 21.88 13.25
#